data_AF-K2SE61-F1
#
_entry.id   AF-K2SE61-F1
#
_cell.length_a   1.000
_cell.length_b   1.000
_cell.length_c   1.000
_cell.angle_alpha   90.00
_cell.angle_beta   90.00
_cell.angle_gamma   90.00
#
_symmetry.space_group_name_H-M   'P 1'
#
loop_
_entity.id
_entity.type
_entity.pdbx_description
1 polymer ?
#
loop_
_entity_poly.entity_id
_entity_poly.type
_entity_poly.pdbx_seq_one_letter_code
_entity_poly.pdbx_strand_id
1 'polypeptide(L)'
;MDSKYEIIPSAPDITPDTPKKRNLLKALSSFSAVLLCVGGVAKYYLHRPVFEFDRAPNSAGHAQLKGLPERVPATVNYNLTISQAWRNPDGGHWRPLFVGNSESPFPTINAHEGDMVNIHIHNDLGLPISAHWVGVHHKMGGTWNDGSSGVTSYPILPRANRTSTFNTSGDWGLKWFLEHTSTPSVDGMYGAIWIRPSAERERPYHLISDDPLDIQDMMEAEENPAHVTAYNYQHREMPGLLAQLQTEGYDPYCFQSILINGRNFFFLARRECGSSHLTGKGRVHCKPDDLKDIDGKPVDSYGCVEQPSGAVAYDECKPSDGDYEVFAKQDGYAKASGLIYRRLSRR
;
A
#
# COMPACT_ATOMS: atom_id res chain seq x y z
N MET A 1 -24.21 -26.41 -26.29
CA MET A 1 -24.77 -26.71 -24.96
C MET A 1 -24.84 -25.39 -24.22
N ASP A 2 -26.03 -24.79 -24.24
CA ASP A 2 -26.36 -23.58 -23.48
C ASP A 2 -26.30 -23.87 -21.98
N SER A 3 -25.73 -22.95 -21.20
CA SER A 3 -26.02 -22.87 -19.77
C SER A 3 -26.44 -21.44 -19.44
N LYS A 4 -27.74 -21.30 -19.15
CA LYS A 4 -28.40 -20.11 -18.62
C LYS A 4 -28.13 -20.05 -17.12
N TYR A 5 -27.81 -18.88 -16.58
CA TYR A 5 -27.79 -18.63 -15.13
C TYR A 5 -28.99 -17.74 -14.77
N GLU A 6 -29.74 -18.17 -13.76
CA GLU A 6 -30.96 -17.57 -13.25
C GLU A 6 -30.64 -16.72 -12.01
N ILE A 7 -31.26 -15.55 -11.90
CA ILE A 7 -31.06 -14.56 -10.83
C ILE A 7 -32.07 -14.85 -9.70
N ILE A 8 -31.59 -15.02 -8.47
CA ILE A 8 -32.43 -15.22 -7.27
C ILE A 8 -32.54 -13.88 -6.51
N PRO A 9 -33.75 -13.41 -6.13
CA PRO A 9 -33.97 -12.10 -5.52
C PRO A 9 -33.64 -12.04 -4.02
N SER A 10 -33.25 -10.84 -3.58
CA SER A 10 -32.89 -10.45 -2.21
C SER A 10 -34.07 -10.44 -1.23
N ALA A 11 -33.83 -10.92 0.00
CA ALA A 11 -34.77 -10.87 1.13
C ALA A 11 -34.79 -9.48 1.83
N PRO A 12 -35.90 -9.12 2.52
CA PRO A 12 -36.22 -7.73 2.86
C PRO A 12 -35.67 -7.17 4.19
N ASP A 13 -35.69 -5.84 4.26
CA ASP A 13 -35.19 -4.93 5.29
C ASP A 13 -35.65 -5.20 6.73
N ILE A 14 -34.70 -5.08 7.68
CA ILE A 14 -34.95 -4.99 9.12
C ILE A 14 -34.60 -3.57 9.57
N THR A 15 -35.60 -2.84 10.06
CA THR A 15 -35.47 -1.48 10.62
C THR A 15 -34.84 -1.50 12.02
N PRO A 16 -34.04 -0.49 12.42
CA PRO A 16 -33.49 -0.41 13.78
C PRO A 16 -34.44 0.31 14.74
N ASP A 17 -34.75 -0.37 15.85
CA ASP A 17 -35.54 0.12 16.97
C ASP A 17 -34.73 1.10 17.85
N THR A 18 -35.37 2.20 18.27
CA THR A 18 -34.78 3.29 19.09
C THR A 18 -34.33 2.84 20.51
N PRO A 19 -33.22 3.37 21.07
CA PRO A 19 -32.80 3.02 22.43
C PRO A 19 -33.49 3.88 23.50
N LYS A 20 -34.20 3.21 24.42
CA LYS A 20 -34.77 3.80 25.65
C LYS A 20 -33.66 4.15 26.66
N LYS A 21 -33.72 5.38 27.18
CA LYS A 21 -32.94 5.86 28.34
C LYS A 21 -33.22 5.02 29.60
N ARG A 22 -32.16 4.62 30.31
CA ARG A 22 -32.22 4.29 31.74
C ARG A 22 -31.00 4.85 32.47
N ASN A 23 -31.26 5.83 33.33
CA ASN A 23 -30.38 6.26 34.41
C ASN A 23 -30.43 5.21 35.53
N LEU A 24 -29.30 4.91 36.17
CA LEU A 24 -29.28 4.67 37.63
C LEU A 24 -27.88 4.87 38.22
N LEU A 25 -27.90 5.51 39.39
CA LEU A 25 -26.81 6.12 40.15
C LEU A 25 -26.11 5.13 41.11
N LYS A 26 -24.85 5.49 41.41
CA LYS A 26 -24.09 5.40 42.69
C LYS A 26 -23.80 4.02 43.32
N ALA A 27 -22.50 3.78 43.52
CA ALA A 27 -21.94 3.33 44.81
C ALA A 27 -20.51 3.88 44.97
N LEU A 28 -20.19 4.33 46.19
CA LEU A 28 -18.97 4.98 46.65
C LEU A 28 -18.15 4.03 47.55
N SER A 29 -16.88 4.39 47.79
CA SER A 29 -15.89 3.89 48.77
C SER A 29 -15.16 2.60 48.37
N SER A 30 -13.82 2.51 48.41
CA SER A 30 -12.96 2.88 49.54
C SER A 30 -11.53 3.29 49.13
N PHE A 31 -10.96 4.18 49.93
CA PHE A 31 -9.57 4.66 49.92
C PHE A 31 -8.59 3.64 50.53
N SER A 32 -7.36 3.58 50.01
CA SER A 32 -6.14 3.60 50.83
C SER A 32 -4.93 4.09 50.01
N ALA A 33 -4.40 5.23 50.48
CA ALA A 33 -3.07 5.81 50.35
C ALA A 33 -1.95 4.79 50.73
N VAL A 34 -0.65 4.91 50.46
CA VAL A 34 0.29 5.90 49.88
C VAL A 34 1.65 5.15 49.86
N LEU A 35 2.52 5.39 48.86
CA LEU A 35 3.94 5.57 49.16
C LEU A 35 4.60 6.47 48.10
N LEU A 36 5.20 7.53 48.62
CA LEU A 36 5.93 8.60 47.93
C LEU A 36 7.32 8.14 47.49
N CYS A 37 7.77 8.66 46.35
CA CYS A 37 9.14 9.14 46.18
C CYS A 37 9.07 10.53 45.56
N VAL A 38 9.51 11.53 46.34
CA VAL A 38 9.62 12.95 45.97
C VAL A 38 11.07 13.21 45.55
N GLY A 39 11.25 14.00 44.49
CA GLY A 39 12.50 14.74 44.28
C GLY A 39 12.78 15.07 42.82
N GLY A 40 12.47 16.30 42.40
CA GLY A 40 12.92 16.81 41.11
C GLY A 40 12.05 17.95 40.57
N VAL A 41 12.17 19.13 41.16
CA VAL A 41 11.55 20.36 40.67
C VAL A 41 12.29 20.83 39.43
N ALA A 42 11.63 20.81 38.26
CA ALA A 42 12.01 21.62 37.11
C ALA A 42 10.80 22.47 36.70
N LYS A 43 10.83 23.75 37.08
CA LYS A 43 9.94 24.79 36.56
C LYS A 43 10.25 24.97 35.07
N TYR A 44 9.48 24.34 34.20
CA TYR A 44 9.40 24.76 32.80
C TYR A 44 8.23 25.72 32.65
N TYR A 45 8.54 27.00 32.56
CA TYR A 45 7.66 27.99 31.95
C TYR A 45 7.59 27.69 30.45
N LEU A 46 6.66 26.83 30.05
CA LEU A 46 6.22 26.75 28.67
C LEU A 46 5.13 27.80 28.48
N HIS A 47 5.54 28.96 27.95
CA HIS A 47 4.62 29.85 27.27
C HIS A 47 3.87 29.03 26.22
N ARG A 48 2.57 28.81 26.45
CA ARG A 48 1.63 28.42 25.40
C ARG A 48 1.53 29.59 24.42
N PRO A 49 1.86 29.45 23.13
CA PRO A 49 1.17 30.24 22.15
C PRO A 49 -0.23 29.64 22.04
N VAL A 50 -1.20 30.35 22.61
CA VAL A 50 -2.61 30.18 22.23
C VAL A 50 -2.68 30.69 20.80
N PHE A 51 -2.59 29.79 19.82
CA PHE A 51 -3.04 30.11 18.47
C PHE A 51 -4.56 30.07 18.49
N GLU A 52 -5.13 31.22 18.81
CA GLU A 52 -6.53 31.56 18.58
C GLU A 52 -6.70 31.58 17.06
N PHE A 53 -7.28 30.50 16.50
CA PHE A 53 -7.76 30.53 15.13
C PHE A 53 -8.99 31.42 15.11
N ASP A 54 -8.77 32.71 14.84
CA ASP A 54 -9.86 33.60 14.45
C ASP A 54 -10.54 33.01 13.22
N ARG A 55 -11.77 32.54 13.42
CA ARG A 55 -12.70 32.20 12.35
C ARG A 55 -12.87 33.45 11.48
N ALA A 56 -12.33 33.42 10.27
CA ALA A 56 -12.75 34.37 9.25
C ALA A 56 -14.27 34.23 9.03
N PRO A 57 -15.02 35.34 8.88
CA PRO A 57 -16.47 35.29 8.83
C PRO A 57 -16.95 34.57 7.56
N ASN A 58 -17.93 33.69 7.75
CA ASN A 58 -18.76 33.13 6.69
C ASN A 58 -19.43 34.26 5.88
N SER A 59 -18.88 34.59 4.72
CA SER A 59 -19.63 35.23 3.63
C SER A 59 -18.86 35.15 2.31
N ALA A 60 -18.96 34.01 1.63
CA ALA A 60 -18.89 33.97 0.17
C ALA A 60 -19.83 32.86 -0.29
N GLY A 61 -20.94 33.26 -0.91
CA GLY A 61 -21.91 32.36 -1.49
C GLY A 61 -21.30 31.49 -2.58
N HIS A 62 -22.05 30.45 -2.95
CA HIS A 62 -21.82 29.54 -4.07
C HIS A 62 -21.09 30.19 -5.27
N ALA A 63 -19.77 30.05 -5.30
CA ALA A 63 -19.01 30.12 -6.53
C ALA A 63 -18.83 28.67 -7.00
N GLN A 64 -19.57 28.28 -8.02
CA GLN A 64 -19.08 27.20 -8.89
C GLN A 64 -17.63 27.55 -9.24
N LEU A 65 -16.71 26.60 -9.09
CA LEU A 65 -15.33 26.72 -9.57
C LEU A 65 -15.33 26.75 -11.12
N LYS A 66 -15.87 27.81 -11.70
CA LYS A 66 -15.70 28.19 -13.10
C LYS A 66 -14.52 29.16 -13.15
N GLY A 67 -13.40 28.70 -13.67
CA GLY A 67 -12.28 29.59 -14.02
C GLY A 67 -10.96 29.36 -13.26
N LEU A 68 -10.73 28.19 -12.65
CA LEU A 68 -9.34 27.76 -12.50
C LEU A 68 -8.77 27.58 -13.91
N PRO A 69 -7.57 28.13 -14.24
CA PRO A 69 -7.00 27.95 -15.55
C PRO A 69 -6.87 26.46 -15.84
N GLU A 70 -7.41 26.04 -16.98
CA GLU A 70 -7.27 24.67 -17.48
C GLU A 70 -5.79 24.30 -17.42
N ARG A 71 -5.48 23.22 -16.69
CA ARG A 71 -4.10 22.80 -16.51
C ARG A 71 -3.56 22.39 -17.88
N VAL A 72 -2.58 23.14 -18.37
CA VAL A 72 -1.93 22.82 -19.66
C VAL A 72 -1.19 21.49 -19.51
N PRO A 73 -1.45 20.50 -20.39
CA PRO A 73 -0.71 19.25 -20.44
C PRO A 73 0.80 19.48 -20.43
N ALA A 74 1.51 18.77 -19.56
CA ALA A 74 2.95 18.91 -19.40
C ALA A 74 3.68 17.61 -19.76
N THR A 75 4.95 17.75 -20.12
CA THR A 75 5.87 16.60 -20.20
C THR A 75 6.54 16.41 -18.85
N VAL A 76 6.25 15.30 -18.20
CA VAL A 76 6.79 14.94 -16.88
C VAL A 76 7.88 13.88 -17.07
N ASN A 77 9.07 14.12 -16.55
CA ASN A 77 10.21 13.22 -16.69
C ASN A 77 10.58 12.58 -15.34
N TYR A 78 10.78 11.28 -15.34
CA TYR A 78 11.21 10.48 -14.20
C TYR A 78 12.51 9.76 -14.51
N ASN A 79 13.42 9.71 -13.53
CA ASN A 79 14.59 8.85 -13.59
C ASN A 79 14.39 7.69 -12.62
N LEU A 80 14.50 6.46 -13.11
CA LEU A 80 14.35 5.24 -12.35
C LEU A 80 15.59 4.36 -12.51
N THR A 81 16.45 4.34 -11.50
CA THR A 81 17.57 3.41 -11.42
C THR A 81 17.13 2.18 -10.65
N ILE A 82 17.17 1.03 -11.32
CA ILE A 82 16.78 -0.25 -10.76
C ILE A 82 18.05 -0.97 -10.29
N SER A 83 18.11 -1.31 -9.01
CA SER A 83 19.22 -2.03 -8.41
C SER A 83 18.73 -3.05 -7.37
N GLN A 84 19.65 -3.68 -6.65
CA GLN A 84 19.35 -4.58 -5.55
C GLN A 84 19.86 -4.03 -4.24
N ALA A 85 19.16 -4.31 -3.15
CA ALA A 85 19.63 -4.00 -1.82
C ALA A 85 19.21 -5.07 -0.81
N TRP A 86 20.07 -5.32 0.18
CA TRP A 86 19.73 -6.19 1.31
C TRP A 86 18.65 -5.53 2.17
N ARG A 87 17.58 -6.27 2.44
CA ARG A 87 16.42 -5.80 3.21
C ARG A 87 15.91 -6.92 4.11
N ASN A 88 15.23 -6.52 5.19
CA ASN A 88 14.47 -7.39 6.08
C ASN A 88 13.16 -6.69 6.45
N PRO A 89 12.20 -6.59 5.50
CA PRO A 89 11.01 -5.77 5.65
C PRO A 89 9.95 -6.39 6.59
N ASP A 90 10.10 -7.64 7.01
CA ASP A 90 9.21 -8.28 7.98
C ASP A 90 9.91 -8.63 9.31
N GLY A 91 11.18 -8.23 9.47
CA GLY A 91 12.00 -8.57 10.65
C GLY A 91 12.43 -10.04 10.73
N GLY A 92 11.96 -10.92 9.83
CA GLY A 92 12.19 -12.36 9.92
C GLY A 92 13.43 -12.85 9.18
N HIS A 93 13.71 -12.29 7.99
CA HIS A 93 14.77 -12.80 7.12
C HIS A 93 15.42 -11.70 6.28
N TRP A 94 16.75 -11.66 6.31
CA TRP A 94 17.53 -10.78 5.43
C TRP A 94 17.71 -11.45 4.07
N ARG A 95 17.30 -10.78 3.01
CA ARG A 95 17.54 -11.22 1.62
C ARG A 95 17.69 -10.02 0.68
N PRO A 96 18.29 -10.20 -0.51
CA PRO A 96 18.28 -9.16 -1.53
C PRO A 96 16.84 -8.93 -2.04
N LEU A 97 16.47 -7.66 -2.19
CA LEU A 97 15.26 -7.21 -2.87
C LEU A 97 15.63 -6.24 -3.99
N PHE A 98 14.80 -6.21 -5.03
CA PHE A 98 14.89 -5.19 -6.06
C PHE A 98 14.37 -3.85 -5.52
N VAL A 99 15.10 -2.78 -5.84
CA VAL A 99 14.81 -1.42 -5.40
C VAL A 99 14.88 -0.45 -6.57
N GLY A 100 14.01 0.55 -6.55
CA GLY A 100 13.97 1.65 -7.53
C GLY A 100 14.44 2.91 -6.83
N ASN A 101 15.52 3.51 -7.29
CA ASN A 101 16.17 4.65 -6.62
C ASN A 101 16.45 4.36 -5.12
N SER A 102 16.84 3.12 -4.80
CA SER A 102 17.06 2.62 -3.42
C SER A 102 15.80 2.43 -2.55
N GLU A 103 14.61 2.67 -3.09
CA GLU A 103 13.32 2.50 -2.42
C GLU A 103 12.64 1.19 -2.82
N SER A 104 11.90 0.60 -1.88
CA SER A 104 10.96 -0.51 -2.12
C SER A 104 9.70 -0.24 -1.27
N PRO A 105 8.48 -0.29 -1.85
CA PRO A 105 8.17 -0.30 -3.28
C PRO A 105 8.85 0.87 -3.99
N PHE A 106 8.86 0.83 -5.32
CA PHE A 106 9.51 1.89 -6.10
C PHE A 106 8.75 3.21 -5.92
N PRO A 107 9.43 4.37 -6.12
CA PRO A 107 8.81 5.67 -5.98
C PRO A 107 7.54 5.78 -6.83
N THR A 108 6.49 6.39 -6.26
CA THR A 108 5.23 6.59 -6.98
C THR A 108 5.39 7.59 -8.10
N ILE A 109 5.00 7.19 -9.32
CA ILE A 109 4.96 8.07 -10.48
C ILE A 109 3.67 8.89 -10.40
N ASN A 110 3.81 10.22 -10.36
CA ASN A 110 2.69 11.15 -10.31
C ASN A 110 2.53 11.87 -11.65
N ALA A 111 1.32 11.87 -12.19
CA ALA A 111 0.97 12.64 -13.38
C ALA A 111 -0.42 13.23 -13.20
N HIS A 112 -0.82 14.11 -14.12
CA HIS A 112 -2.22 14.43 -14.31
C HIS A 112 -2.65 13.91 -15.67
N GLU A 113 -3.93 13.65 -15.81
CA GLU A 113 -4.54 13.35 -17.09
C GLU A 113 -4.16 14.39 -18.15
N GLY A 114 -3.76 13.90 -19.32
CA GLY A 114 -3.28 14.72 -20.44
C GLY A 114 -1.76 14.87 -20.51
N ASP A 115 -1.03 14.61 -19.42
CA ASP A 115 0.43 14.66 -19.41
C ASP A 115 1.07 13.62 -20.34
N MET A 116 2.25 13.99 -20.86
CA MET A 116 3.21 13.07 -21.46
C MET A 116 4.22 12.64 -20.40
N VAL A 117 4.21 11.36 -20.01
CA VAL A 117 5.12 10.85 -18.98
C VAL A 117 6.27 10.13 -19.65
N ASN A 118 7.50 10.59 -19.39
CA ASN A 118 8.75 9.94 -19.81
C ASN A 118 9.44 9.35 -18.59
N ILE A 119 9.82 8.08 -18.68
CA ILE A 119 10.49 7.37 -17.59
C ILE A 119 11.80 6.81 -18.12
N HIS A 120 12.90 7.42 -17.71
CA HIS A 120 14.26 7.00 -18.02
C HIS A 120 14.69 5.91 -17.05
N ILE A 121 14.63 4.67 -17.52
CA ILE A 121 14.97 3.48 -16.74
C ILE A 121 16.45 3.15 -16.97
N HIS A 122 17.21 3.05 -15.89
CA HIS A 122 18.56 2.49 -15.88
C HIS A 122 18.56 1.14 -15.18
N ASN A 123 18.96 0.08 -15.89
CA ASN A 123 19.12 -1.25 -15.32
C ASN A 123 20.51 -1.40 -14.70
N ASP A 124 20.65 -1.25 -13.39
CA ASP A 124 21.92 -1.42 -12.67
C ASP A 124 22.15 -2.88 -12.19
N LEU A 125 21.41 -3.83 -12.76
CA LEU A 125 21.49 -5.25 -12.39
C LEU A 125 22.41 -6.03 -13.33
N GLY A 126 22.71 -7.27 -12.93
CA GLY A 126 23.37 -8.27 -13.76
C GLY A 126 22.42 -9.11 -14.63
N LEU A 127 21.11 -8.83 -14.59
CA LEU A 127 20.09 -9.56 -15.34
C LEU A 127 19.27 -8.64 -16.25
N PRO A 128 18.71 -9.14 -17.37
CA PRO A 128 17.78 -8.39 -18.20
C PRO A 128 16.45 -8.18 -17.49
N ILE A 129 15.83 -7.01 -17.66
CA ILE A 129 14.56 -6.64 -17.02
C ILE A 129 13.65 -5.85 -17.95
N SER A 130 12.38 -5.68 -17.56
CA SER A 130 11.50 -4.66 -18.13
C SER A 130 10.64 -4.01 -17.05
N ALA A 131 9.89 -2.97 -17.41
CA ALA A 131 8.85 -2.39 -16.57
C ALA A 131 7.56 -2.32 -17.39
N HIS A 132 6.54 -3.06 -16.97
CA HIS A 132 5.21 -3.03 -17.57
C HIS A 132 4.28 -2.11 -16.78
N TRP A 133 3.51 -1.28 -17.50
CA TRP A 133 2.64 -0.24 -16.93
C TRP A 133 1.20 -0.73 -16.86
N VAL A 134 0.87 -1.45 -15.79
CA VAL A 134 -0.42 -2.12 -15.64
C VAL A 134 -1.56 -1.11 -15.62
N GLY A 135 -2.49 -1.27 -16.57
CA GLY A 135 -3.66 -0.40 -16.70
C GLY A 135 -3.40 0.94 -17.38
N VAL A 136 -2.17 1.21 -17.85
CA VAL A 136 -1.89 2.39 -18.69
C VAL A 136 -2.28 2.10 -20.14
N HIS A 137 -3.01 3.03 -20.76
CA HIS A 137 -3.44 2.87 -22.15
C HIS A 137 -2.40 3.39 -23.15
N HIS A 138 -1.81 2.50 -23.94
CA HIS A 138 -0.78 2.85 -24.94
C HIS A 138 -1.32 3.37 -26.30
N LYS A 139 -2.53 3.96 -26.33
CA LYS A 139 -3.22 4.37 -27.57
C LYS A 139 -2.45 5.43 -28.37
N MET A 140 -1.83 6.39 -27.69
CA MET A 140 -1.11 7.51 -28.31
C MET A 140 0.42 7.43 -28.11
N GLY A 141 0.89 6.56 -27.22
CA GLY A 141 2.33 6.36 -26.94
C GLY A 141 2.98 5.23 -27.74
N GLY A 142 2.19 4.44 -28.48
CA GLY A 142 2.67 3.25 -29.17
C GLY A 142 2.81 2.05 -28.25
N THR A 143 2.44 0.87 -28.75
CA THR A 143 2.42 -0.38 -27.97
C THR A 143 3.81 -0.81 -27.52
N TRP A 144 4.89 -0.38 -28.19
CA TRP A 144 6.27 -0.69 -27.79
C TRP A 144 6.71 -0.07 -26.45
N ASN A 145 5.93 0.86 -25.90
CA ASN A 145 6.14 1.43 -24.57
C ASN A 145 5.47 0.62 -23.44
N ASP A 146 4.74 -0.44 -23.78
CA ASP A 146 4.02 -1.28 -22.81
C ASP A 146 4.95 -2.07 -21.86
N GLY A 147 6.14 -2.46 -22.32
CA GLY A 147 7.17 -3.07 -21.47
C GLY A 147 7.02 -4.57 -21.22
N SER A 148 6.10 -5.26 -21.90
CA SER A 148 6.03 -6.72 -21.93
C SER A 148 7.19 -7.30 -22.76
N SER A 149 8.21 -7.85 -22.09
CA SER A 149 9.39 -8.41 -22.76
C SER A 149 9.01 -9.59 -23.65
N GLY A 150 9.55 -9.61 -24.86
CA GLY A 150 9.26 -10.65 -25.87
C GLY A 150 7.92 -10.48 -26.60
N VAL A 151 7.09 -9.50 -26.20
CA VAL A 151 5.82 -9.19 -26.87
C VAL A 151 5.87 -7.81 -27.49
N THR A 152 5.97 -6.78 -26.66
CA THR A 152 5.95 -5.37 -27.10
C THR A 152 7.35 -4.76 -27.14
N SER A 153 8.30 -5.35 -26.42
CA SER A 153 9.66 -4.82 -26.33
C SER A 153 10.71 -5.90 -26.09
N TYR A 154 11.97 -5.63 -26.45
CA TYR A 154 13.10 -6.37 -25.92
C TYR A 154 13.41 -5.94 -24.49
N PRO A 155 13.90 -6.85 -23.63
CA PRO A 155 14.29 -6.50 -22.27
C PRO A 155 15.45 -5.51 -22.26
N ILE A 156 15.48 -4.68 -21.23
CA ILE A 156 16.58 -3.77 -20.92
C ILE A 156 17.75 -4.61 -20.44
N LEU A 157 18.81 -4.70 -21.24
CA LEU A 157 20.00 -5.47 -20.92
C LEU A 157 20.70 -4.94 -19.65
N PRO A 158 21.52 -5.77 -18.98
CA PRO A 158 22.35 -5.33 -17.87
C PRO A 158 23.13 -4.05 -18.20
N ARG A 159 23.09 -3.07 -17.29
CA ARG A 159 23.73 -1.75 -17.42
C ARG A 159 23.22 -0.86 -18.56
N ALA A 160 22.14 -1.26 -19.23
CA ALA A 160 21.54 -0.49 -20.32
C ALA A 160 20.45 0.48 -19.82
N ASN A 161 20.09 1.41 -20.72
CA ASN A 161 19.05 2.40 -20.49
C ASN A 161 17.89 2.19 -21.47
N ARG A 162 16.67 2.48 -21.02
CA ARG A 162 15.48 2.58 -21.88
C ARG A 162 14.61 3.70 -21.38
N THR A 163 14.05 4.48 -22.31
CA THR A 163 12.99 5.43 -21.98
C THR A 163 11.65 4.81 -22.36
N SER A 164 10.71 4.78 -21.41
CA SER A 164 9.30 4.51 -21.70
C SER A 164 8.54 5.82 -21.74
N THR A 165 7.68 6.00 -22.73
CA THR A 165 6.84 7.18 -22.88
C THR A 165 5.38 6.77 -23.04
N PHE A 166 4.50 7.33 -22.21
CA PHE A 166 3.06 7.18 -22.40
C PHE A 166 2.31 8.50 -22.21
N ASN A 167 1.24 8.64 -22.99
CA ASN A 167 0.32 9.77 -22.95
C ASN A 167 -0.84 9.39 -22.02
N THR A 168 -1.16 10.27 -21.08
CA THR A 168 -2.20 10.02 -20.05
C THR A 168 -3.55 10.65 -20.42
N SER A 169 -3.73 11.17 -21.63
CA SER A 169 -5.01 11.69 -22.11
C SER A 169 -6.09 10.63 -22.06
N GLY A 170 -7.19 10.92 -21.35
CA GLY A 170 -8.28 9.98 -21.17
C GLY A 170 -7.94 8.82 -20.23
N ASP A 171 -6.84 8.90 -19.48
CA ASP A 171 -6.43 7.90 -18.51
C ASP A 171 -6.26 8.54 -17.12
N TRP A 172 -6.77 7.90 -16.07
CA TRP A 172 -6.79 8.47 -14.71
C TRP A 172 -6.85 7.38 -13.64
N GLY A 173 -6.64 7.79 -12.39
CA GLY A 173 -6.75 6.94 -11.21
C GLY A 173 -5.46 6.22 -10.83
N LEU A 174 -5.59 5.27 -9.90
CA LEU A 174 -4.50 4.48 -9.38
C LEU A 174 -4.18 3.33 -10.34
N LYS A 175 -2.92 3.28 -10.74
CA LYS A 175 -2.32 2.23 -11.55
C LYS A 175 -1.03 1.77 -10.88
N TRP A 176 -0.35 0.83 -11.49
CA TRP A 176 0.89 0.30 -10.94
C TRP A 176 1.77 -0.23 -12.07
N PHE A 177 3.01 -0.54 -11.73
CA PHE A 177 3.96 -1.11 -12.66
C PHE A 177 4.81 -2.16 -11.97
N LEU A 178 5.31 -3.12 -12.76
CA LEU A 178 6.06 -4.27 -12.27
C LEU A 178 6.98 -4.83 -13.35
N GLU A 179 7.92 -5.68 -12.94
CA GLU A 179 8.80 -6.42 -13.87
C GLU A 179 8.03 -7.45 -14.71
N HIS A 180 8.25 -7.45 -16.04
CA HIS A 180 7.51 -8.31 -16.97
C HIS A 180 8.39 -9.05 -18.00
N THR A 181 9.57 -9.53 -17.58
CA THR A 181 10.46 -10.43 -18.32
C THR A 181 10.53 -11.80 -17.67
N SER A 182 10.49 -11.87 -16.34
CA SER A 182 10.56 -13.12 -15.59
C SER A 182 9.89 -12.94 -14.21
N THR A 183 10.65 -13.13 -13.13
CA THR A 183 10.18 -13.18 -11.74
C THR A 183 10.66 -12.08 -10.79
N PRO A 184 11.53 -11.10 -11.14
CA PRO A 184 11.90 -10.03 -10.19
C PRO A 184 10.72 -9.24 -9.58
N SER A 185 9.55 -9.26 -10.20
CA SER A 185 8.31 -8.68 -9.62
C SER A 185 7.91 -9.34 -8.29
N VAL A 186 8.21 -10.63 -8.10
CA VAL A 186 8.01 -11.40 -6.85
C VAL A 186 9.09 -11.13 -5.80
N ASP A 187 10.18 -10.46 -6.19
CA ASP A 187 11.31 -10.11 -5.33
C ASP A 187 11.42 -8.59 -5.10
N GLY A 188 10.31 -7.85 -5.30
CA GLY A 188 10.18 -6.44 -4.92
C GLY A 188 10.21 -5.43 -6.06
N MET A 189 10.28 -5.86 -7.33
CA MET A 189 10.29 -4.92 -8.45
C MET A 189 8.87 -4.49 -8.89
N TYR A 190 8.31 -3.54 -8.15
CA TYR A 190 7.01 -2.94 -8.45
C TYR A 190 6.89 -1.52 -7.85
N GLY A 191 5.93 -0.75 -8.37
CA GLY A 191 5.59 0.57 -7.85
C GLY A 191 4.20 1.04 -8.29
N ALA A 192 3.76 2.18 -7.75
CA ALA A 192 2.46 2.78 -8.05
C ALA A 192 2.57 3.91 -9.07
N ILE A 193 1.48 4.14 -9.80
CA ILE A 193 1.31 5.30 -10.68
C ILE A 193 -0.01 5.96 -10.29
N TRP A 194 0.03 7.25 -9.98
CA TRP A 194 -1.15 8.05 -9.73
C TRP A 194 -1.32 9.08 -10.84
N ILE A 195 -2.40 8.93 -11.61
CA ILE A 195 -2.79 9.90 -12.63
C ILE A 195 -3.99 10.68 -12.11
N ARG A 196 -3.75 11.92 -11.69
CA ARG A 196 -4.81 12.82 -11.22
C ARG A 196 -5.85 13.03 -12.31
N PRO A 197 -7.14 12.77 -12.06
CA PRO A 197 -8.16 12.98 -13.08
C PRO A 197 -8.35 14.49 -13.33
N SER A 198 -8.66 14.87 -14.57
CA SER A 198 -8.96 16.26 -14.94
C SER A 198 -10.02 16.88 -14.01
N ALA A 199 -9.89 18.19 -13.76
CA ALA A 199 -10.89 18.97 -13.01
C ALA A 199 -12.27 18.97 -13.70
N GLU A 200 -12.32 18.71 -15.00
CA GLU A 200 -13.55 18.63 -15.80
C GLU A 200 -14.30 17.32 -15.61
N ARG A 201 -13.65 16.29 -15.06
CA ARG A 201 -14.29 15.01 -14.83
C ARG A 201 -15.24 15.10 -13.66
N GLU A 202 -16.48 14.67 -13.90
CA GLU A 202 -17.47 14.56 -12.83
C GLU A 202 -16.98 13.60 -11.74
N ARG A 203 -17.04 14.06 -10.48
CA ARG A 203 -16.80 13.22 -9.31
C ARG A 203 -18.13 12.77 -8.73
N PRO A 204 -18.39 11.45 -8.62
CA PRO A 204 -19.64 10.93 -8.08
C PRO A 204 -19.69 11.00 -6.54
N TYR A 205 -19.00 11.96 -5.90
CA TYR A 205 -18.96 12.10 -4.44
C TYR A 205 -20.32 12.43 -3.83
N HIS A 206 -21.22 13.02 -4.60
CA HIS A 206 -22.63 13.22 -4.22
C HIS A 206 -23.37 11.89 -3.97
N LEU A 207 -22.89 10.76 -4.50
CA LEU A 207 -23.45 9.43 -4.18
C LEU A 207 -23.02 8.92 -2.79
N ILE A 208 -22.03 9.56 -2.16
CA ILE A 208 -21.51 9.21 -0.83
C ILE A 208 -22.07 10.16 0.23
N SER A 209 -22.08 11.46 -0.02
CA SER A 209 -22.64 12.48 0.87
C SER A 209 -23.13 13.69 0.08
N ASP A 210 -24.26 14.25 0.52
CA ASP A 210 -24.79 15.52 0.01
C ASP A 210 -24.23 16.74 0.77
N ASP A 211 -23.47 16.53 1.86
CA ASP A 211 -22.85 17.62 2.63
C ASP A 211 -21.71 18.26 1.81
N PRO A 212 -21.77 19.57 1.51
CA PRO A 212 -20.70 20.26 0.80
C PRO A 212 -19.32 20.14 1.45
N LEU A 213 -19.26 20.01 2.78
CA LEU A 213 -17.99 19.84 3.50
C LEU A 213 -17.42 18.43 3.29
N ASP A 214 -18.25 17.39 3.32
CA ASP A 214 -17.80 16.02 3.03
C ASP A 214 -17.32 15.91 1.58
N ILE A 215 -18.01 16.57 0.64
CA ILE A 215 -17.59 16.63 -0.77
C ILE A 215 -16.24 17.33 -0.90
N GLN A 216 -16.05 18.46 -0.21
CA GLN A 216 -14.77 19.17 -0.21
C GLN A 216 -13.65 18.30 0.37
N ASP A 217 -13.87 17.65 1.52
CA ASP A 217 -12.90 16.75 2.14
C ASP A 217 -12.49 15.60 1.18
N MET A 218 -13.45 15.03 0.44
CA MET A 218 -13.15 14.00 -0.56
C MET A 218 -12.35 14.52 -1.75
N MET A 219 -12.67 15.72 -2.24
CA MET A 219 -11.91 16.39 -3.31
C MET A 219 -10.47 16.67 -2.85
N GLU A 220 -10.28 17.16 -1.63
CA GLU A 220 -8.95 17.42 -1.05
C GLU A 220 -8.15 16.12 -0.85
N ALA A 221 -8.81 15.04 -0.41
CA ALA A 221 -8.18 13.72 -0.27
C ALA A 221 -7.74 13.12 -1.62
N GLU A 222 -8.47 13.39 -2.71
CA GLU A 222 -8.11 12.93 -4.05
C GLU A 222 -6.88 13.65 -4.64
N GLU A 223 -6.65 14.90 -4.25
CA GLU A 223 -5.49 15.66 -4.73
C GLU A 223 -4.16 15.06 -4.24
N ASN A 224 -4.18 14.49 -3.03
CA ASN A 224 -3.01 13.85 -2.41
C ASN A 224 -3.37 12.55 -1.68
N PRO A 225 -3.66 11.47 -2.43
CA PRO A 225 -4.12 10.22 -1.85
C PRO A 225 -2.97 9.47 -1.17
N ALA A 226 -3.25 8.90 0.01
CA ALA A 226 -2.36 7.95 0.65
C ALA A 226 -2.50 6.56 -0.01
N HIS A 227 -1.57 6.20 -0.88
CA HIS A 227 -1.57 4.87 -1.51
C HIS A 227 -1.25 3.77 -0.51
N VAL A 228 -1.96 2.65 -0.65
CA VAL A 228 -1.71 1.42 0.11
C VAL A 228 -1.32 0.31 -0.86
N THR A 229 -0.15 -0.29 -0.67
CA THR A 229 0.27 -1.50 -1.38
C THR A 229 0.30 -2.67 -0.42
N ALA A 230 -0.30 -3.80 -0.79
CA ALA A 230 -0.18 -5.06 -0.08
C ALA A 230 0.60 -6.06 -0.94
N TYR A 231 1.58 -6.72 -0.34
CA TYR A 231 2.50 -7.57 -1.07
C TYR A 231 2.80 -8.85 -0.28
N ASN A 232 2.58 -10.01 -0.91
CA ASN A 232 2.95 -11.28 -0.32
C ASN A 232 4.47 -11.46 -0.37
N TYR A 233 5.09 -11.81 0.76
CA TYR A 233 6.53 -11.83 0.89
C TYR A 233 7.06 -13.22 1.20
N GLN A 234 8.13 -13.58 0.51
CA GLN A 234 8.82 -14.86 0.65
C GLN A 234 10.24 -14.63 1.16
N HIS A 235 10.75 -15.53 1.99
CA HIS A 235 12.13 -15.48 2.48
C HIS A 235 13.13 -16.07 1.48
N ARG A 236 12.66 -16.81 0.47
CA ARG A 236 13.49 -17.33 -0.62
C ARG A 236 13.27 -16.56 -1.91
N GLU A 237 14.37 -16.32 -2.62
CA GLU A 237 14.34 -15.68 -3.92
C GLU A 237 13.61 -16.53 -4.96
N MET A 238 12.79 -15.87 -5.79
CA MET A 238 11.94 -16.57 -6.75
C MET A 238 12.74 -17.43 -7.75
N PRO A 239 13.94 -17.06 -8.24
CA PRO A 239 14.75 -17.97 -9.06
C PRO A 239 15.05 -19.31 -8.38
N GLY A 240 15.30 -19.32 -7.07
CA GLY A 240 15.55 -20.54 -6.32
C GLY A 240 14.29 -21.39 -6.13
N LEU A 241 13.14 -20.75 -5.91
CA LEU A 241 11.85 -21.43 -5.81
C LEU A 241 11.40 -22.00 -7.17
N LEU A 242 11.66 -21.30 -8.28
CA LEU A 242 11.40 -21.81 -9.63
C LEU A 242 12.28 -23.02 -9.96
N ALA A 243 13.55 -22.99 -9.58
CA ALA A 243 14.43 -24.15 -9.76
C ALA A 243 13.88 -25.36 -8.98
N GLN A 244 13.44 -25.15 -7.73
CA GLN A 244 12.85 -26.21 -6.92
C GLN A 244 11.53 -26.73 -7.49
N LEU A 245 10.67 -25.86 -8.04
CA LEU A 245 9.47 -26.26 -8.76
C LEU A 245 9.82 -27.23 -9.90
N GLN A 246 10.86 -26.93 -10.67
CA GLN A 246 11.27 -27.73 -11.82
C GLN A 246 11.89 -29.08 -11.43
N THR A 247 12.61 -29.14 -10.31
CA THR A 247 13.34 -30.36 -9.90
C THR A 247 12.55 -31.25 -8.95
N GLU A 248 11.76 -30.65 -8.04
CA GLU A 248 11.08 -31.34 -6.95
C GLU A 248 9.55 -31.23 -7.05
N GLY A 249 9.03 -30.41 -7.96
CA GLY A 249 7.58 -30.16 -8.04
C GLY A 249 7.05 -29.34 -6.87
N TYR A 250 7.89 -28.47 -6.28
CA TYR A 250 7.47 -27.54 -5.23
C TYR A 250 6.74 -26.32 -5.81
N ASP A 251 5.45 -26.18 -5.55
CA ASP A 251 4.64 -25.03 -5.96
C ASP A 251 4.83 -23.84 -5.00
N PRO A 252 5.33 -22.68 -5.45
CA PRO A 252 5.63 -21.53 -4.58
C PRO A 252 4.40 -20.71 -4.16
N TYR A 253 3.36 -21.37 -3.64
CA TYR A 253 2.11 -20.71 -3.23
C TYR A 253 2.14 -20.17 -1.78
N CYS A 254 3.08 -20.66 -0.95
CA CYS A 254 3.20 -20.29 0.46
C CYS A 254 4.06 -19.04 0.67
N PHE A 255 3.63 -18.14 1.55
CA PHE A 255 4.27 -16.86 1.88
C PHE A 255 4.50 -16.76 3.38
N GLN A 256 5.60 -16.12 3.81
CA GLN A 256 5.95 -15.99 5.22
C GLN A 256 5.28 -14.78 5.89
N SER A 257 4.99 -13.74 5.11
CA SER A 257 4.38 -12.51 5.62
C SER A 257 3.67 -11.73 4.51
N ILE A 258 2.88 -10.75 4.92
CA ILE A 258 2.33 -9.72 4.04
C ILE A 258 2.99 -8.40 4.42
N LEU A 259 3.55 -7.71 3.43
CA LEU A 259 4.09 -6.36 3.59
C LEU A 259 3.01 -5.36 3.23
N ILE A 260 2.82 -4.36 4.09
CA ILE A 260 1.98 -3.21 3.80
C ILE A 260 2.86 -1.99 3.60
N ASN A 261 2.70 -1.33 2.46
CA ASN A 261 3.46 -0.18 1.99
C ASN A 261 4.97 -0.36 1.87
N GLY A 262 5.60 -1.42 2.39
CA GLY A 262 7.00 -1.83 2.21
C GLY A 262 8.08 -0.78 2.48
N ARG A 263 7.70 0.47 2.78
CA ARG A 263 8.54 1.66 2.74
C ARG A 263 9.70 1.51 3.70
N ASN A 264 10.89 1.71 3.15
CA ASN A 264 12.12 1.81 3.90
C ASN A 264 12.84 3.08 3.44
N PHE A 265 12.84 4.14 4.28
CA PHE A 265 13.47 5.41 3.94
C PHE A 265 14.91 5.42 4.44
N PHE A 266 15.87 5.53 3.53
CA PHE A 266 17.27 5.79 3.87
C PHE A 266 17.61 7.24 3.49
N PHE A 267 17.55 8.16 4.45
CA PHE A 267 18.29 9.42 4.34
C PHE A 267 19.50 9.37 5.27
N LEU A 268 20.67 9.62 4.71
CA LEU A 268 21.88 9.96 5.44
C LEU A 268 21.71 11.32 6.12
N ALA A 269 20.96 11.38 7.21
CA ALA A 269 20.99 12.48 8.16
C ALA A 269 21.82 12.06 9.37
N ARG A 270 23.11 12.39 9.29
CA ARG A 270 24.05 12.74 10.37
C ARG A 270 23.64 12.35 11.82
N ARG A 271 24.37 11.37 12.38
CA ARG A 271 24.79 11.26 13.79
C ARG A 271 23.71 11.56 14.86
N GLU A 272 22.87 10.58 15.17
CA GLU A 272 22.57 10.22 16.56
C GLU A 272 22.54 8.69 16.67
N CYS A 273 23.37 8.14 17.57
CA CYS A 273 23.36 6.72 17.90
C CYS A 273 22.11 6.43 18.74
N GLY A 274 21.16 5.69 18.17
CA GLY A 274 20.04 5.11 18.91
C GLY A 274 18.84 4.79 18.03
N SER A 275 18.73 3.53 17.59
CA SER A 275 17.65 2.93 16.78
C SER A 275 17.62 3.28 15.28
N SER A 276 18.35 2.48 14.50
CA SER A 276 18.18 2.34 13.06
C SER A 276 16.94 1.48 12.75
N HIS A 277 15.73 2.05 12.75
CA HIS A 277 14.55 1.35 12.22
C HIS A 277 14.49 1.54 10.69
N LEU A 278 15.24 0.68 9.99
CA LEU A 278 15.10 0.42 8.56
C LEU A 278 14.11 -0.73 8.34
N THR A 279 12.89 -0.58 8.81
CA THR A 279 11.89 -1.64 8.76
C THR A 279 10.81 -1.29 7.74
N GLY A 280 10.70 -2.12 6.70
CA GLY A 280 9.42 -2.33 6.04
C GLY A 280 8.39 -2.78 7.08
N LYS A 281 7.11 -2.61 6.78
CA LYS A 281 6.05 -2.93 7.74
C LYS A 281 5.42 -4.28 7.40
N GLY A 282 5.88 -5.31 8.10
CA GLY A 282 5.39 -6.68 8.03
C GLY A 282 5.88 -7.49 9.21
N ARG A 283 5.28 -8.66 9.42
CA ARG A 283 5.68 -9.61 10.47
C ARG A 283 5.42 -11.04 10.02
N VAL A 284 6.32 -11.93 10.40
CA VAL A 284 6.16 -13.38 10.24
C VAL A 284 5.23 -13.90 11.32
N HIS A 285 4.15 -14.56 10.89
CA HIS A 285 3.22 -15.24 11.76
C HIS A 285 3.37 -16.75 11.59
N CYS A 286 3.80 -17.44 12.63
CA CYS A 286 3.75 -18.89 12.66
C CYS A 286 2.33 -19.37 12.91
N LYS A 287 2.05 -20.61 12.49
CA LYS A 287 0.73 -21.16 12.70
C LYS A 287 0.39 -21.27 14.18
N PRO A 288 -0.88 -21.09 14.56
CA PRO A 288 -1.37 -21.43 15.89
C PRO A 288 -1.16 -22.92 16.23
N ASP A 289 -0.99 -23.25 17.51
CA ASP A 289 -0.77 -24.63 17.97
C ASP A 289 -1.96 -25.56 17.67
N ASP A 290 -3.17 -25.00 17.66
CA ASP A 290 -4.44 -25.67 17.37
C ASP A 290 -4.67 -25.90 15.86
N LEU A 291 -3.95 -25.20 14.98
CA LEU A 291 -4.01 -25.45 13.55
C LEU A 291 -3.13 -26.65 13.18
N LYS A 292 -3.77 -27.79 12.92
CA LYS A 292 -3.10 -29.05 12.49
C LYS A 292 -3.28 -29.34 11.01
N ASP A 293 -4.43 -28.97 10.46
CA ASP A 293 -4.78 -29.19 9.07
C ASP A 293 -5.68 -28.08 8.54
N ILE A 294 -5.73 -27.98 7.21
CA ILE A 294 -6.71 -27.18 6.47
C ILE A 294 -7.43 -28.15 5.54
N ASP A 295 -8.74 -28.28 5.70
CA ASP A 295 -9.59 -29.21 4.95
C ASP A 295 -9.08 -30.67 4.99
N GLY A 296 -8.61 -31.12 6.17
CA GLY A 296 -8.08 -32.46 6.37
C GLY A 296 -6.68 -32.69 5.79
N LYS A 297 -6.03 -31.65 5.26
CA LYS A 297 -4.65 -31.72 4.77
C LYS A 297 -3.68 -31.12 5.79
N PRO A 298 -2.61 -31.85 6.17
CA PRO A 298 -1.66 -31.37 7.16
C PRO A 298 -1.01 -30.06 6.72
N VAL A 299 -0.66 -29.22 7.69
CA VAL A 299 0.04 -27.95 7.46
C VAL A 299 1.40 -27.91 8.13
N ASP A 300 2.35 -27.23 7.47
CA ASP A 300 3.69 -26.97 7.97
C ASP A 300 3.72 -25.95 9.12
N SER A 301 4.90 -25.61 9.63
CA SER A 301 5.06 -24.66 10.73
C SER A 301 4.64 -23.20 10.41
N TYR A 302 4.53 -22.82 9.14
CA TYR A 302 3.99 -21.54 8.70
C TYR A 302 2.46 -21.58 8.52
N GLY A 303 1.86 -22.77 8.51
CA GLY A 303 0.42 -22.96 8.28
C GLY A 303 0.08 -23.21 6.81
N CYS A 304 1.07 -23.56 6.00
CA CYS A 304 0.88 -23.91 4.59
C CYS A 304 0.63 -25.40 4.42
N VAL A 305 -0.29 -25.76 3.51
CA VAL A 305 -0.68 -27.15 3.25
C VAL A 305 0.48 -27.96 2.66
N GLU A 306 0.83 -29.07 3.29
CA GLU A 306 1.91 -29.91 2.78
C GLU A 306 1.65 -30.36 1.33
N GLN A 307 2.68 -30.26 0.50
CA GLN A 307 2.54 -30.50 -0.93
C GLN A 307 2.56 -32.01 -1.24
N PRO A 308 1.80 -32.48 -2.25
CA PRO A 308 1.83 -33.87 -2.65
C PRO A 308 3.22 -34.38 -3.08
N SER A 309 4.09 -33.49 -3.54
CA SER A 309 5.48 -33.80 -3.89
C SER A 309 6.34 -34.15 -2.67
N GLY A 310 5.90 -33.80 -1.46
CA GLY A 310 6.70 -33.89 -0.23
C GLY A 310 7.84 -32.86 -0.18
N ALA A 311 7.96 -31.99 -1.19
CA ALA A 311 8.97 -30.96 -1.25
C ALA A 311 8.68 -29.87 -0.22
N VAL A 312 9.73 -29.42 0.48
CA VAL A 312 9.66 -28.37 1.49
C VAL A 312 10.61 -27.26 1.07
N ALA A 313 10.13 -26.02 1.03
CA ALA A 313 10.97 -24.89 0.65
C ALA A 313 11.51 -24.10 1.84
N TYR A 314 10.92 -24.24 3.02
CA TYR A 314 11.21 -23.39 4.18
C TYR A 314 11.45 -24.24 5.43
N ASP A 315 12.37 -23.77 6.28
CA ASP A 315 12.67 -24.39 7.58
C ASP A 315 11.53 -24.16 8.58
N GLU A 316 11.71 -24.59 9.83
CA GLU A 316 10.75 -24.30 10.91
C GLU A 316 10.51 -22.78 11.08
N CYS A 317 9.23 -22.40 11.21
CA CYS A 317 8.81 -21.03 11.37
C CYS A 317 9.34 -20.41 12.66
N LYS A 318 9.88 -19.21 12.52
CA LYS A 318 10.29 -18.35 13.63
C LYS A 318 9.54 -17.03 13.54
N PRO A 319 8.71 -16.67 14.54
CA PRO A 319 8.00 -15.41 14.50
C PRO A 319 8.99 -14.27 14.58
N SER A 320 8.68 -13.17 13.90
CA SER A 320 9.50 -11.95 13.93
C SER A 320 8.83 -10.85 14.74
N ASP A 321 9.58 -9.80 15.04
CA ASP A 321 9.16 -8.61 15.77
C ASP A 321 8.94 -7.38 14.86
N GLY A 322 8.94 -7.56 13.54
CA GLY A 322 8.74 -6.49 12.56
C GLY A 322 7.48 -5.66 12.79
N ASP A 323 7.53 -4.38 12.44
CA ASP A 323 6.45 -3.43 12.70
C ASP A 323 5.23 -3.63 11.79
N TYR A 324 4.04 -3.27 12.27
CA TYR A 324 2.84 -3.18 11.44
C TYR A 324 2.63 -1.78 10.87
N GLU A 325 2.03 -1.71 9.69
CA GLU A 325 1.46 -0.47 9.19
C GLU A 325 0.24 -0.11 10.03
N VAL A 326 0.22 1.15 10.51
CA VAL A 326 -0.85 1.67 11.36
C VAL A 326 -1.59 2.74 10.58
N PHE A 327 -2.81 2.41 10.17
CA PHE A 327 -3.72 3.36 9.57
C PHE A 327 -4.50 4.08 10.66
N ALA A 328 -4.09 5.31 10.98
CA ALA A 328 -4.77 6.16 11.94
C ALA A 328 -5.55 7.26 11.23
N LYS A 329 -6.76 7.56 11.73
CA LYS A 329 -7.49 8.75 11.32
C LYS A 329 -6.84 9.97 11.98
N GLN A 330 -6.56 11.01 11.21
CA GLN A 330 -6.10 12.29 11.75
C GLN A 330 -7.28 13.04 12.39
N ASP A 331 -7.12 13.50 13.63
CA ASP A 331 -8.15 14.27 14.33
C ASP A 331 -8.43 15.58 13.59
N GLY A 332 -9.70 15.84 13.26
CA GLY A 332 -10.15 17.08 12.61
C GLY A 332 -10.80 16.93 11.23
N TYR A 333 -10.62 15.79 10.54
CA TYR A 333 -11.32 15.51 9.28
C TYR A 333 -12.72 14.93 9.52
N ALA A 334 -13.70 15.36 8.72
CA ALA A 334 -15.08 14.90 8.84
C ALA A 334 -15.19 13.40 8.57
N LYS A 335 -16.36 12.84 8.85
CA LYS A 335 -16.65 11.41 8.70
C LYS A 335 -16.80 11.08 7.21
N ALA A 336 -15.68 10.90 6.50
CA ALA A 336 -15.69 10.01 5.34
C ALA A 336 -15.90 8.58 5.87
N SER A 337 -17.18 8.23 6.03
CA SER A 337 -17.65 6.95 6.57
C SER A 337 -17.47 5.87 5.51
N GLY A 338 -16.22 5.51 5.20
CA GLY A 338 -15.91 4.59 4.08
C GLY A 338 -15.00 3.41 4.43
N LEU A 339 -14.22 3.47 5.50
CA LEU A 339 -13.42 2.32 5.95
C LEU A 339 -14.22 1.48 6.94
N ILE A 340 -15.05 0.58 6.40
CA ILE A 340 -15.68 -0.50 7.15
C ILE A 340 -14.57 -1.49 7.56
N TYR A 341 -13.90 -1.23 8.67
CA TYR A 341 -13.32 -2.30 9.48
C TYR A 341 -14.34 -2.68 10.54
N ARG A 342 -15.17 -3.70 10.24
CA ARG A 342 -15.95 -4.37 11.27
C ARG A 342 -14.96 -5.16 12.14
N ARG A 343 -14.64 -4.61 13.31
CA ARG A 343 -13.94 -5.33 14.38
C ARG A 343 -14.77 -6.54 14.75
N LEU A 344 -14.41 -7.73 14.26
CA LEU A 344 -14.92 -8.98 14.80
C LEU A 344 -14.32 -9.14 16.20
N SER A 345 -15.03 -8.68 17.23
CA SER A 345 -14.70 -9.06 18.60
C SER A 345 -15.02 -10.54 18.76
N ARG A 346 -13.99 -11.31 19.12
CA ARG A 346 -14.07 -12.69 19.60
C ARG A 346 -15.27 -12.89 20.54
N ARG A 347 -16.04 -13.94 20.27
CA ARG A 347 -16.68 -14.74 21.31
C ARG A 347 -15.92 -16.04 21.43
#